data_AF-A0A2X1NBA2-F1
#
_entry.id   AF-A0A2X1NBA2-F1
#
_cell.length_a   1.000
_cell.length_b   1.000
_cell.length_c   1.000
_cell.angle_alpha   90.00
_cell.angle_beta   90.00
_cell.angle_gamma   90.00
#
_symmetry.space_group_name_H-M   'P 1'
#
loop_
_entity.id
_entity.type
_entity.pdbx_description
1 polymer ?
#
loop_
_entity_poly.entity_id
_entity_poly.type
_entity_poly.pdbx_seq_one_letter_code
_entity_poly.pdbx_strand_id
1 'polypeptide(L)'
;MDLASLRAQQIELASSVIREDRLDKDPPDLIAGADVGFEQGGEVTRAAMVLLKYPSLELVEYKVARIATTMPYIPGFLSFREYPALLAAWEMLSQKPDLVFVDGHGISHPRRLGVASHFGLLVDVPTIGVAKKRLCGKFEPLSSDRARWPH
;
A
#
# COMPACT_ATOMS: atom_id res chain seq x y z
N MET A 1 20.04 11.47 -7.42
CA MET A 1 19.46 10.29 -6.76
C MET A 1 20.25 9.07 -7.18
N ASP A 2 20.81 8.32 -6.23
CA ASP A 2 21.60 7.12 -6.50
C ASP A 2 20.72 5.86 -6.48
N LEU A 3 20.66 5.14 -7.60
CA LEU A 3 19.86 3.92 -7.74
C LEU A 3 20.43 2.75 -6.92
N ALA A 4 21.75 2.74 -6.68
CA ALA A 4 22.37 1.71 -5.86
C ALA A 4 21.91 1.84 -4.41
N SER A 5 21.96 3.06 -3.86
CA SER A 5 21.42 3.39 -2.54
C SER A 5 19.92 3.05 -2.40
N LEU A 6 19.08 3.46 -3.36
CA LEU A 6 17.65 3.11 -3.33
C LEU A 6 17.40 1.60 -3.35
N ARG A 7 18.22 0.86 -4.10
CA ARG A 7 18.12 -0.61 -4.15
C ARG A 7 18.54 -1.24 -2.82
N ALA A 8 19.59 -0.73 -2.18
CA ALA A 8 20.01 -1.18 -0.86
C ALA A 8 18.90 -0.94 0.17
N GLN A 9 18.31 0.26 0.17
CA GLN A 9 17.19 0.60 1.03
C GLN A 9 15.97 -0.31 0.78
N GLN A 10 15.67 -0.65 -0.47
CA GLN A 10 14.61 -1.62 -0.78
C GLN A 10 14.86 -2.99 -0.15
N ILE A 11 16.09 -3.49 -0.22
CA ILE A 11 16.45 -4.81 0.30
C ILE A 11 16.38 -4.81 1.84
N GLU A 12 16.90 -3.75 2.46
CA GLU A 12 16.86 -3.56 3.91
C GLU A 12 15.41 -3.53 4.41
N LEU A 13 14.58 -2.64 3.85
CA LEU A 13 13.16 -2.57 4.22
C LEU A 13 12.43 -3.89 3.94
N ALA A 14 12.70 -4.55 2.81
CA ALA A 14 12.08 -5.84 2.50
C ALA A 14 12.38 -6.91 3.56
N SER A 15 13.55 -6.85 4.21
CA SER A 15 13.94 -7.78 5.27
C SER A 15 13.18 -7.53 6.58
N SER A 16 12.69 -6.30 6.79
CA SER A 16 11.91 -5.91 7.97
C SER A 16 10.42 -6.21 7.83
N VAL A 17 9.94 -6.66 6.65
CA VAL A 17 8.52 -6.96 6.44
C VAL A 17 8.11 -8.20 7.25
N ILE A 18 7.23 -7.97 8.23
CA ILE A 18 6.54 -9.03 8.98
C ILE A 18 5.44 -9.62 8.10
N ARG A 19 5.35 -10.96 8.04
CA ARG A 19 4.40 -11.71 7.19
C ARG A 19 3.47 -12.61 8.00
N GLU A 20 3.45 -12.40 9.31
CA GLU A 20 2.60 -13.07 10.27
C GLU A 20 1.47 -12.12 10.64
N ASP A 21 0.31 -12.69 10.98
CA ASP A 21 -0.83 -11.90 11.45
C ASP A 21 -0.47 -11.23 12.78
N ARG A 22 -0.50 -9.91 12.80
CA ARG A 22 -0.29 -9.07 13.97
C ARG A 22 -1.31 -7.93 13.96
N LEU A 23 -2.50 -8.22 14.46
CA LEU A 23 -3.54 -7.24 14.69
C LEU A 23 -3.62 -6.97 16.18
N ASP A 24 -3.60 -5.70 16.58
CA ASP A 24 -3.85 -5.32 17.97
C ASP A 24 -5.31 -5.62 18.38
N LYS A 25 -6.22 -5.65 17.40
CA LYS A 25 -7.63 -5.99 17.55
C LYS A 25 -8.08 -6.92 16.44
N ASP A 26 -8.73 -8.02 16.83
CA ASP A 26 -9.34 -8.98 15.92
C ASP A 26 -10.80 -9.27 16.35
N PRO A 27 -11.82 -8.79 15.61
CA PRO A 27 -11.71 -8.04 14.36
C PRO A 27 -11.22 -6.58 14.56
N PRO A 28 -10.67 -5.92 13.52
CA PRO A 28 -10.36 -4.49 13.57
C PRO A 28 -11.64 -3.65 13.72
N ASP A 29 -11.55 -2.51 14.41
CA ASP A 29 -12.67 -1.57 14.54
C ASP A 29 -12.71 -0.60 13.35
N LEU A 30 -11.53 -0.18 12.89
CA LEU A 30 -11.34 0.77 11.80
C LEU A 30 -10.45 0.17 10.72
N ILE A 31 -10.94 0.19 9.49
CA ILE A 31 -10.17 -0.22 8.31
C ILE A 31 -10.04 0.96 7.35
N ALA A 32 -8.93 1.03 6.62
CA ALA A 32 -8.75 2.03 5.57
C ALA A 32 -8.56 1.41 4.19
N GLY A 33 -9.09 2.06 3.15
CA GLY A 33 -8.72 1.84 1.76
C GLY A 33 -7.85 2.99 1.27
N ALA A 34 -6.76 2.70 0.56
CA ALA A 34 -5.85 3.68 0.01
C ALA A 34 -5.56 3.43 -1.48
N ASP A 35 -5.52 4.50 -2.26
CA ASP A 35 -5.19 4.48 -3.69
C ASP A 35 -4.25 5.65 -4.02
N VAL A 36 -3.34 5.43 -4.97
CA VAL A 36 -2.37 6.44 -5.42
C VAL A 36 -2.43 6.56 -6.93
N GLY A 37 -2.51 7.80 -7.41
CA GLY A 37 -2.49 8.14 -8.81
C GLY A 37 -1.60 9.33 -9.10
N PHE A 38 -1.46 9.62 -10.38
CA PHE A 38 -0.68 10.75 -10.88
C PHE A 38 -1.57 11.68 -11.68
N GLU A 39 -1.50 12.98 -11.38
CA GLU A 39 -2.18 14.06 -12.11
C GLU A 39 -1.14 14.87 -12.91
N GLN A 40 -1.61 15.74 -13.81
CA GLN A 40 -0.77 16.71 -14.53
C GLN A 40 0.45 16.06 -15.22
N GLY A 41 0.24 14.98 -15.97
CA GLY A 41 1.33 14.29 -16.67
C GLY A 41 2.38 13.62 -15.76
N GLY A 42 2.11 13.49 -14.46
CA GLY A 42 3.05 12.92 -13.50
C GLY A 42 3.75 13.93 -12.60
N GLU A 43 3.45 15.23 -12.72
CA GLU A 43 4.00 16.29 -11.86
C GLU A 43 3.39 16.32 -10.46
N VAL A 44 2.19 15.79 -10.30
CA VAL A 44 1.49 15.70 -9.00
C VAL A 44 1.20 14.24 -8.67
N THR A 45 1.67 13.78 -7.51
CA THR A 45 1.23 12.52 -6.92
C THR A 45 0.01 12.80 -6.04
N ARG A 46 -1.09 12.09 -6.29
CA ARG A 46 -2.32 12.17 -5.50
C ARG A 46 -2.54 10.85 -4.77
N ALA A 47 -2.81 10.92 -3.47
CA ALA A 47 -3.27 9.77 -2.70
C ALA A 47 -4.64 10.05 -2.11
N ALA A 48 -5.52 9.06 -2.13
CA ALA A 48 -6.79 9.07 -1.42
C ALA A 48 -6.77 7.99 -0.34
N MET A 49 -7.25 8.31 0.86
CA MET A 49 -7.41 7.37 1.95
C MET A 49 -8.82 7.50 2.52
N VAL A 50 -9.52 6.38 2.65
CA VAL A 50 -10.91 6.30 3.12
C VAL A 50 -10.94 5.43 4.36
N LEU A 51 -11.44 5.97 5.46
CA LEU A 51 -11.55 5.29 6.75
C LEU A 51 -12.99 4.82 6.97
N LEU A 52 -13.16 3.54 7.29
CA LEU A 52 -14.45 2.89 7.50
C LEU A 52 -14.48 2.20 8.85
N LYS A 53 -15.66 2.13 9.48
CA LYS A 53 -15.91 1.20 10.58
C LYS A 53 -16.04 -0.22 10.05
N TYR A 54 -15.55 -1.19 10.80
CA TYR A 54 -15.75 -2.60 10.52
C TYR A 54 -16.55 -3.24 11.67
N PRO A 55 -17.53 -4.13 11.40
CA PRO A 55 -17.90 -4.69 10.09
C PRO A 55 -18.94 -3.88 9.30
N SER A 56 -19.44 -2.75 9.82
CA SER A 56 -20.56 -2.03 9.20
C SER A 56 -20.24 -1.37 7.86
N LEU A 57 -18.95 -1.13 7.57
CA LEU A 57 -18.46 -0.37 6.41
C LEU A 57 -18.99 1.07 6.34
N GLU A 58 -19.40 1.61 7.48
CA GLU A 58 -19.82 3.01 7.59
C GLU A 58 -18.62 3.92 7.38
N LEU A 59 -18.77 4.92 6.50
CA LEU A 59 -17.73 5.93 6.26
C LEU A 59 -17.52 6.79 7.51
N VAL A 60 -16.28 6.80 8.00
CA VAL A 60 -15.86 7.68 9.10
C VAL A 60 -15.32 8.99 8.53
N GLU A 61 -14.32 8.90 7.66
CA GLU A 61 -13.74 10.05 6.99
C GLU A 61 -13.01 9.65 5.70
N TYR A 62 -12.65 10.62 4.87
CA TYR A 62 -11.70 10.42 3.79
C TYR A 62 -10.80 11.64 3.63
N LYS A 63 -9.57 11.41 3.17
CA LYS A 63 -8.57 12.45 2.91
C LYS A 63 -7.97 12.26 1.54
N VAL A 64 -7.64 13.37 0.90
CA VAL A 64 -6.96 13.40 -0.39
C VAL A 64 -5.77 14.32 -0.27
N ALA A 65 -4.58 13.75 -0.37
CA ALA A 65 -3.35 14.52 -0.45
C ALA A 65 -2.95 14.70 -1.92
N ARG A 66 -2.43 15.88 -2.24
CA ARG A 66 -1.77 16.19 -3.50
C ARG A 66 -0.44 16.83 -3.19
N ILE A 67 0.63 16.21 -3.68
CA ILE A 67 1.99 16.70 -3.47
C ILE A 67 2.73 16.72 -4.80
N ALA A 68 3.75 17.56 -4.90
CA ALA A 68 4.64 17.53 -6.05
C ALA A 68 5.35 16.18 -6.15
N THR A 69 5.39 15.59 -7.34
CA THR A 69 6.11 14.35 -7.59
C THR A 69 7.61 14.63 -7.58
N THR A 70 8.32 14.12 -6.57
CA THR A 70 9.77 14.37 -6.40
C THR A 70 10.65 13.30 -7.03
N MET A 71 10.06 12.22 -7.54
CA MET A 71 10.75 11.04 -8.08
C MET A 71 10.27 10.74 -9.51
N PRO A 72 11.16 10.66 -10.52
CA PRO A 72 10.78 10.19 -11.86
C PRO A 72 10.29 8.73 -11.84
N TYR A 73 9.60 8.32 -12.90
CA TYR A 73 9.21 6.92 -13.06
C TYR A 73 10.43 6.04 -13.32
N ILE A 74 10.73 5.14 -12.38
CA ILE A 74 11.79 4.14 -12.52
C ILE A 74 11.20 2.74 -12.25
N PRO A 75 11.22 1.83 -13.25
CA PRO A 75 10.71 0.47 -13.07
C PRO A 75 11.31 -0.22 -11.83
N GLY A 76 10.45 -0.77 -10.98
CA GLY A 76 10.83 -1.44 -9.74
C GLY A 76 11.07 -0.53 -8.53
N PHE A 77 10.93 0.79 -8.67
CA PHE A 77 11.01 1.77 -7.56
C PHE A 77 9.73 2.60 -7.40
N LEU A 78 8.63 2.12 -7.99
CA LEU A 78 7.35 2.85 -8.00
C LEU A 78 6.87 3.19 -6.58
N SER A 79 7.08 2.31 -5.59
CA SER A 79 6.70 2.58 -4.21
C SER A 79 7.36 3.85 -3.64
N PHE A 80 8.59 4.19 -4.03
CA PHE A 80 9.28 5.44 -3.61
C PHE A 80 8.63 6.70 -4.17
N ARG A 81 7.97 6.55 -5.32
CA ARG A 81 7.26 7.62 -5.99
C ARG A 81 5.87 7.84 -5.40
N GLU A 82 5.26 6.78 -4.83
CA GLU A 82 3.88 6.76 -4.35
C GLU A 82 3.75 7.00 -2.85
N TYR A 83 4.62 6.39 -2.02
CA TYR A 83 4.49 6.47 -0.56
C TYR A 83 4.45 7.89 0.00
N PRO A 84 5.17 8.91 -0.55
CA PRO A 84 5.13 10.25 0.03
C PRO A 84 3.72 10.85 0.02
N ALA A 85 2.91 10.55 -1.01
CA ALA A 85 1.53 11.00 -1.06
C ALA A 85 0.64 10.23 -0.08
N LEU A 86 0.88 8.92 0.08
CA LEU A 86 0.19 8.10 1.09
C LEU A 86 0.47 8.60 2.50
N LEU A 87 1.73 8.93 2.83
CA LEU A 87 2.09 9.54 4.11
C LEU A 87 1.39 10.89 4.29
N ALA A 88 1.35 11.74 3.27
CA ALA A 88 0.63 13.00 3.36
C ALA A 88 -0.88 12.79 3.63
N ALA A 89 -1.52 11.81 2.98
CA ALA A 89 -2.93 11.48 3.24
C ALA A 89 -3.13 10.86 4.64
N TRP A 90 -2.19 10.03 5.09
CA TRP A 90 -2.16 9.44 6.43
C TRP A 90 -2.14 10.52 7.51
N GLU A 91 -1.25 11.51 7.40
CA GLU A 91 -1.13 12.61 8.37
C GLU A 91 -2.39 13.49 8.43
N MET A 92 -3.20 13.52 7.38
CA MET A 92 -4.45 14.28 7.36
C MET A 92 -5.62 13.57 8.08
N LEU A 93 -5.51 12.27 8.34
CA LEU A 93 -6.56 11.52 9.04
C LEU A 93 -6.66 11.95 10.51
N SER A 94 -7.88 12.12 11.00
CA SER A 94 -8.12 12.42 12.41
C SER A 94 -7.97 11.20 13.32
N GLN A 95 -8.18 10.01 12.76
CA GLN A 95 -8.06 8.72 13.43
C GLN A 95 -7.26 7.75 12.57
N LYS A 96 -6.45 6.88 13.20
CA LYS A 96 -5.66 5.89 12.47
C LYS A 96 -6.42 4.55 12.40
N PRO A 97 -6.45 3.89 11.23
CA PRO A 97 -7.03 2.56 11.08
C PRO A 97 -6.19 1.48 11.78
N ASP A 98 -6.83 0.37 12.14
CA ASP A 98 -6.18 -0.84 12.63
C ASP A 98 -5.61 -1.71 11.48
N LEU A 99 -6.14 -1.53 10.25
CA LEU A 99 -5.73 -2.26 9.04
C LEU A 99 -5.92 -1.41 7.78
N VAL A 100 -4.95 -1.42 6.86
CA VAL A 100 -5.01 -0.67 5.60
C VAL A 100 -4.95 -1.58 4.37
N PHE A 101 -5.92 -1.45 3.48
CA PHE A 101 -5.92 -2.03 2.14
C PHE A 101 -5.38 -1.00 1.14
N VAL A 102 -4.33 -1.35 0.40
CA VAL A 102 -3.69 -0.45 -0.57
C VAL A 102 -3.89 -1.00 -1.98
N ASP A 103 -4.41 -0.21 -2.93
CA ASP A 103 -4.47 -0.57 -4.36
C ASP A 103 -3.04 -0.65 -4.91
N GLY A 104 -2.51 -1.87 -4.96
CA GLY A 104 -1.11 -2.10 -5.27
C GLY A 104 -0.58 -3.39 -4.65
N HIS A 105 0.69 -3.69 -4.92
CA HIS A 105 1.32 -4.90 -4.39
C HIS A 105 1.92 -4.68 -3.00
N GLY A 106 1.90 -5.72 -2.17
CA GLY A 106 2.77 -5.87 -0.99
C GLY A 106 3.99 -6.73 -1.31
N ILE A 107 4.07 -7.93 -0.71
CA ILE A 107 5.17 -8.89 -0.94
C ILE A 107 5.21 -9.47 -2.36
N SER A 108 4.12 -9.32 -3.13
CA SER A 108 4.03 -9.69 -4.55
C SER A 108 4.76 -8.68 -5.45
N HIS A 109 6.03 -8.43 -5.12
CA HIS A 109 6.95 -7.53 -5.81
C HIS A 109 8.28 -8.28 -6.02
N PRO A 110 9.06 -8.02 -7.10
CA PRO A 110 10.33 -8.71 -7.37
C PRO A 110 11.32 -8.66 -6.20
N ARG A 111 11.21 -7.62 -5.37
CA ARG A 111 12.05 -7.41 -4.17
C ARG A 111 11.27 -7.50 -2.86
N ARG A 112 10.07 -8.09 -2.87
CA ARG A 112 9.15 -8.22 -1.71
C ARG A 112 8.73 -6.92 -1.02
N LEU A 113 9.03 -5.77 -1.62
CA LEU A 113 8.68 -4.43 -1.12
C LEU A 113 7.85 -3.65 -2.13
N GLY A 114 6.59 -4.06 -2.34
CA GLY A 114 5.60 -3.25 -3.04
C GLY A 114 5.10 -2.08 -2.18
N VAL A 115 4.27 -1.21 -2.75
CA VAL A 115 3.78 0.00 -2.08
C VAL A 115 3.05 -0.29 -0.76
N ALA A 116 2.28 -1.38 -0.68
CA ALA A 116 1.58 -1.73 0.56
C ALA A 116 2.56 -2.08 1.70
N SER A 117 3.55 -2.93 1.42
CA SER A 117 4.58 -3.31 2.39
C SER A 117 5.50 -2.14 2.75
N HIS A 118 5.86 -1.31 1.77
CA HIS A 118 6.68 -0.13 2.01
C HIS A 118 5.95 0.86 2.92
N PHE A 119 4.68 1.18 2.60
CA PHE A 119 3.88 2.08 3.41
C PHE A 119 3.66 1.53 4.83
N GLY A 120 3.31 0.25 4.98
CA GLY A 120 3.08 -0.38 6.29
C GLY A 120 4.28 -0.29 7.22
N LEU A 121 5.50 -0.48 6.70
CA LEU A 121 6.74 -0.31 7.48
C LEU A 121 6.96 1.13 7.96
N LEU A 122 6.46 2.13 7.22
CA LEU A 122 6.65 3.53 7.56
C LEU A 122 5.65 4.02 8.60
N VAL A 123 4.42 3.48 8.60
CA VAL A 123 3.35 3.91 9.51
C VAL A 123 3.14 2.97 10.69
N ASP A 124 3.83 1.84 10.72
CA ASP A 124 3.73 0.78 11.74
C ASP A 124 2.27 0.30 11.95
N VAL A 125 1.58 0.05 10.83
CA VAL A 125 0.21 -0.49 10.81
C VAL A 125 0.11 -1.63 9.79
N PRO A 126 -0.62 -2.71 10.10
CA PRO A 126 -0.86 -3.80 9.16
C PRO A 126 -1.40 -3.33 7.81
N THR A 127 -0.81 -3.81 6.71
CA THR A 127 -1.23 -3.48 5.35
C THR A 127 -1.42 -4.70 4.46
N ILE A 128 -2.45 -4.64 3.61
CA ILE A 128 -2.75 -5.64 2.59
C ILE A 128 -2.73 -4.97 1.23
N GLY A 129 -1.90 -5.47 0.32
CA GLY A 129 -1.89 -5.02 -1.07
C GLY A 129 -2.96 -5.73 -1.90
N VAL A 130 -3.88 -4.97 -2.49
CA VAL A 130 -4.96 -5.46 -3.36
C VAL A 130 -4.69 -4.99 -4.79
N ALA A 131 -4.04 -5.83 -5.59
CA ALA A 131 -3.65 -5.46 -6.95
C ALA A 131 -4.56 -6.08 -8.03
N LYS A 132 -4.96 -5.27 -9.02
CA LYS A 132 -5.81 -5.70 -10.15
C LYS A 132 -5.06 -6.50 -11.23
N LYS A 133 -3.73 -6.39 -11.28
CA LYS A 133 -2.88 -7.05 -12.28
C LYS A 133 -1.66 -7.65 -11.60
N ARG A 134 -1.09 -8.71 -12.18
CA ARG A 134 0.09 -9.39 -11.65
C ARG A 134 1.37 -8.64 -12.04
N LEU A 135 2.21 -8.33 -11.04
CA LEU A 135 3.57 -7.85 -11.28
C LEU A 135 4.60 -8.98 -11.33
N CYS A 136 4.52 -9.97 -10.43
CA CYS A 136 5.42 -11.14 -10.40
C CYS A 136 4.80 -12.34 -9.67
N GLY A 137 5.43 -13.52 -9.75
CA GLY A 137 4.93 -14.76 -9.14
C GLY A 137 4.20 -15.70 -10.12
N LYS A 138 4.01 -16.96 -9.72
CA LYS A 138 3.19 -17.96 -10.42
C LYS A 138 1.99 -18.29 -9.53
N PHE A 139 0.83 -18.52 -10.14
CA PHE A 139 -0.37 -18.99 -9.46
C PHE A 139 -1.12 -19.95 -10.37
N GLU A 140 -1.85 -20.89 -9.80
CA GLU A 140 -2.79 -21.72 -10.55
C GLU A 140 -4.06 -20.92 -10.86
N PRO A 141 -4.65 -21.05 -12.07
CA PRO A 141 -5.90 -20.38 -12.39
C PRO A 141 -6.96 -20.67 -11.33
N LEU A 142 -7.66 -19.62 -10.87
CA LEU A 142 -8.79 -19.78 -9.96
C LEU A 142 -9.86 -20.63 -10.65
N SER A 143 -10.42 -21.60 -9.94
CA SER A 143 -11.67 -22.23 -10.36
C SER A 143 -12.75 -21.15 -10.51
N SER A 144 -13.71 -21.34 -11.42
CA SER A 144 -14.80 -20.36 -11.66
C SER A 144 -15.68 -20.07 -10.45
N ASP A 145 -15.55 -20.84 -9.37
CA ASP A 145 -16.25 -20.62 -8.11
C ASP A 145 -15.68 -19.38 -7.39
N ARG A 146 -16.55 -18.37 -7.20
CA ARG A 146 -16.24 -17.22 -6.34
C ARG A 146 -15.82 -17.73 -4.96
N ALA A 147 -14.61 -17.35 -4.54
CA ALA A 147 -14.00 -17.61 -3.21
C ALA A 147 -13.04 -18.81 -3.07
N ARG A 148 -12.60 -19.48 -4.15
CA ARG A 148 -11.51 -20.48 -4.04
C ARG A 148 -10.16 -19.89 -4.45
N TRP A 149 -9.24 -19.79 -3.51
CA TRP A 149 -7.83 -19.41 -3.75
C TRP A 149 -6.96 -20.66 -3.93
N PRO A 150 -5.96 -20.65 -4.82
CA PRO A 150 -4.99 -21.73 -4.93
C PRO A 150 -3.99 -21.58 -3.78
N HIS A 151 -3.63 -22.70 -3.14
CA HIS A 151 -2.62 -22.74 -2.08
C HIS A 151 -1.22 -22.43 -2.61
#